data_AF-A0A2E1YTW8-F1
#
_entry.id   AF-A0A2E1YTW8-F1
#
_cell.length_a   1.000
_cell.length_b   1.000
_cell.length_c   1.000
_cell.angle_alpha   90.00
_cell.angle_beta   90.00
_cell.angle_gamma   90.00
#
_symmetry.space_group_name_H-M   'P 1'
#
loop_
_entity.id
_entity.type
_entity.pdbx_description
1 polymer ?
#
loop_
_entity_poly.entity_id
_entity_poly.type
_entity_poly.pdbx_seq_one_letter_code
_entity_poly.pdbx_strand_id
1 'polypeptide(L)'
;MNLKIYNFFFVNIVLIFLLCSCSYFDQEKDSVLPGKRESVFINDERILKKANKKVKISPPEYISSWTQQHQNNRNHLYHFKSNPSLKLLKKVKLGDINFKNLQYIPPPVFLENVIYYCDNKFNIFAKSTDTGKVLWKTKLTLEDSENFSFIGGISLSGDSIFITTGLGNIYKLNKRKGKIIWSKRFFMQFSRPPLVYKNKVFVISDDNQVFALNTNSGDKIWSHIGNIEEVSIIGGSKPVIDEEILVVTYSSGEIFAFNQNDGSIVWFDNSNSGSIFSRTNVNDIQSPLTIENKTLYVPTFSEKLLVYNLKDGKKKWDLKLSSVNPLVISGDAVFVLDTTGKLMCLEKVSGNLTWAVQLKMKKKNKDVIWFGPLLSTNKLILVSSDGLVLSLSPFSGKILSKIKFDESFLNNPIQVKENIYLISKQGTLFILG
;
A
#
# COMPACT_ATOMS: atom_id res chain seq x y z
N MET A 1 -4.07 80.14 -26.97
CA MET A 1 -2.98 79.17 -27.17
C MET A 1 -2.75 78.50 -25.82
N ASN A 2 -3.12 77.26 -25.50
CA ASN A 2 -3.52 76.09 -26.27
C ASN A 2 -4.66 75.36 -25.53
N LEU A 3 -5.90 75.54 -25.98
CA LEU A 3 -7.09 74.82 -25.53
C LEU A 3 -7.42 73.64 -26.49
N LYS A 4 -6.37 73.02 -27.07
CA LYS A 4 -6.49 72.03 -28.16
C LYS A 4 -5.83 70.67 -27.88
N ILE A 5 -5.44 70.36 -26.65
CA ILE A 5 -4.75 69.09 -26.34
C ILE A 5 -5.60 68.12 -25.48
N TYR A 6 -6.70 68.55 -24.87
CA TYR A 6 -7.55 67.64 -24.08
C TYR A 6 -8.68 66.94 -24.86
N ASN A 7 -9.08 67.45 -26.04
CA ASN A 7 -10.13 66.83 -26.86
C ASN A 7 -9.63 65.73 -27.82
N PHE A 8 -8.32 65.50 -27.94
CA PHE A 8 -7.78 64.45 -28.81
C PHE A 8 -7.54 63.12 -28.06
N PHE A 9 -7.41 63.17 -26.73
CA PHE A 9 -7.22 61.98 -25.90
C PHE A 9 -8.53 61.32 -25.45
N PHE A 10 -9.62 62.09 -25.28
CA PHE A 10 -10.91 61.53 -24.87
C PHE A 10 -11.69 60.87 -26.02
N VAL A 11 -11.46 61.32 -27.26
CA VAL A 11 -12.11 60.74 -28.47
C VAL A 11 -11.47 59.41 -28.89
N ASN A 12 -10.20 59.15 -28.54
CA ASN A 12 -9.53 57.88 -28.85
C ASN A 12 -9.80 56.76 -27.83
N ILE A 13 -10.25 57.07 -26.61
CA ILE A 13 -10.60 56.03 -25.61
C ILE A 13 -12.03 55.50 -25.81
N VAL A 14 -12.92 56.28 -26.40
CA VAL A 14 -14.29 55.83 -26.74
C VAL A 14 -14.32 55.04 -28.07
N LEU A 15 -13.37 55.25 -28.99
CA LEU A 15 -13.30 54.51 -30.24
C LEU A 15 -12.69 53.10 -30.11
N ILE A 16 -11.89 52.84 -29.08
CA ILE A 16 -11.33 51.50 -28.80
C ILE A 16 -12.35 50.59 -28.10
N PHE A 17 -13.32 51.17 -27.37
CA PHE A 17 -14.44 50.42 -26.78
C PHE A 17 -15.60 50.12 -27.75
N LEU A 18 -15.59 50.71 -28.96
CA LEU A 18 -16.62 50.49 -29.99
C LEU A 18 -16.20 49.55 -31.13
N LEU A 19 -14.99 48.98 -31.08
CA LEU A 19 -14.52 47.94 -32.03
C LEU A 19 -14.47 46.53 -31.41
N CYS A 20 -15.03 46.33 -30.22
CA CYS A 20 -15.25 45.01 -29.63
C CYS A 20 -16.74 44.74 -29.39
N SER A 21 -17.58 45.01 -30.39
CA SER A 21 -18.93 44.46 -30.44
C SER A 21 -19.12 43.64 -31.71
N CYS A 22 -19.57 42.41 -31.51
CA CYS A 22 -20.07 41.44 -32.48
C CYS A 22 -19.03 40.51 -33.14
N SER A 23 -18.41 39.65 -32.34
CA SER A 23 -18.35 38.22 -32.72
C SER A 23 -19.10 37.41 -31.66
N TYR A 24 -20.41 37.43 -31.82
CA TYR A 24 -21.32 36.42 -31.32
C TYR A 24 -20.90 35.11 -32.02
N PHE A 25 -19.91 34.41 -31.47
CA PHE A 25 -19.67 33.02 -31.86
C PHE A 25 -20.89 32.25 -31.37
N ASP A 26 -21.85 32.07 -32.29
CA ASP A 26 -22.77 30.95 -32.24
C ASP A 26 -21.97 29.74 -31.78
N GLN A 27 -22.42 29.11 -30.69
CA GLN A 27 -22.11 27.71 -30.50
C GLN A 27 -22.68 27.02 -31.72
N GLU A 28 -21.84 26.76 -32.73
CA GLU A 28 -22.14 25.72 -33.71
C GLU A 28 -22.44 24.49 -32.87
N LYS A 29 -23.74 24.16 -32.74
CA LYS A 29 -24.17 22.89 -32.20
C LYS A 29 -23.51 21.86 -33.10
N ASP A 30 -22.50 21.18 -32.56
CA ASP A 30 -21.92 20.00 -33.18
C ASP A 30 -23.06 19.17 -33.75
N SER A 31 -23.07 19.02 -35.07
CA SER A 31 -24.10 18.25 -35.74
C SER A 31 -23.98 16.82 -35.24
N VAL A 32 -24.96 16.41 -34.42
CA VAL A 32 -25.05 15.02 -33.98
C VAL A 32 -25.39 14.20 -35.21
N LEU A 33 -24.39 13.51 -35.76
CA LEU A 33 -24.57 12.64 -36.91
C LEU A 33 -25.69 11.63 -36.59
N PRO A 34 -26.75 11.57 -37.41
CA PRO A 34 -27.81 10.58 -37.23
C PRO A 34 -27.23 9.20 -37.55
N GLY A 35 -27.29 8.32 -36.56
CA GLY A 35 -26.77 6.96 -36.67
C GLY A 35 -26.90 6.26 -35.33
N LYS A 36 -27.16 4.95 -35.37
CA LYS A 36 -27.13 4.13 -34.16
C LYS A 36 -25.70 4.11 -33.65
N ARG A 37 -25.44 4.80 -32.53
CA ARG A 37 -24.13 4.79 -31.87
C ARG A 37 -23.92 3.40 -31.29
N GLU A 38 -23.05 2.62 -31.90
CA GLU A 38 -22.59 1.35 -31.34
C GLU A 38 -21.26 1.58 -30.63
N SER A 39 -21.18 1.22 -29.35
CA SER A 39 -19.93 1.36 -28.60
C SER A 39 -18.91 0.35 -29.13
N VAL A 40 -17.80 0.84 -29.68
CA VAL A 40 -16.68 -0.02 -30.10
C VAL A 40 -15.96 -0.63 -28.88
N PHE A 41 -16.09 0.00 -27.71
CA PHE A 41 -15.68 -0.58 -26.44
C PHE A 41 -16.81 -1.42 -25.87
N ILE A 42 -16.72 -2.73 -26.08
CA ILE A 42 -17.39 -3.69 -25.21
C ILE A 42 -16.69 -3.56 -23.85
N ASN A 43 -17.18 -2.64 -23.02
CA ASN A 43 -16.93 -2.70 -21.59
C ASN A 43 -17.78 -3.88 -21.11
N ASP A 44 -17.26 -5.10 -21.27
CA ASP A 44 -17.80 -6.27 -20.59
C ASP A 44 -17.50 -6.09 -19.10
N GLU A 45 -18.24 -5.16 -18.48
CA GLU A 45 -18.21 -4.95 -17.05
C GLU A 45 -18.64 -6.26 -16.43
N ARG A 46 -17.66 -6.98 -15.88
CA ARG A 46 -17.94 -8.24 -15.23
C ARG A 46 -18.74 -7.95 -13.97
N ILE A 47 -20.06 -8.05 -14.09
CA ILE A 47 -20.99 -7.92 -12.97
C ILE A 47 -20.62 -9.00 -11.94
N LEU A 48 -20.50 -8.61 -10.67
CA LEU A 48 -20.25 -9.52 -9.56
C LEU A 48 -21.32 -10.63 -9.54
N LYS A 49 -20.93 -11.84 -9.94
CA LYS A 49 -21.81 -13.02 -9.88
C LYS A 49 -21.71 -13.66 -8.50
N LYS A 50 -22.85 -14.03 -7.94
CA LYS A 50 -22.90 -14.75 -6.66
C LYS A 50 -22.38 -16.18 -6.84
N ALA A 51 -21.45 -16.59 -6.01
CA ALA A 51 -20.99 -17.98 -5.92
C ALA A 51 -21.99 -18.81 -5.10
N ASN A 52 -22.41 -19.95 -5.63
CA ASN A 52 -23.25 -20.93 -4.92
C ASN A 52 -22.38 -22.03 -4.28
N LYS A 53 -21.39 -21.64 -3.46
CA LYS A 53 -20.42 -22.56 -2.86
C LYS A 53 -20.11 -22.19 -1.42
N LYS A 54 -19.89 -23.20 -0.58
CA LYS A 54 -19.41 -23.01 0.79
C LYS A 54 -17.92 -22.65 0.76
N VAL A 55 -17.54 -21.61 1.51
CA VAL A 55 -16.16 -21.17 1.69
C VAL A 55 -15.33 -22.28 2.34
N LYS A 56 -14.18 -22.62 1.75
CA LYS A 56 -13.18 -23.53 2.33
C LYS A 56 -11.87 -22.79 2.54
N ILE A 57 -11.43 -22.69 3.78
CA ILE A 57 -10.13 -22.11 4.15
C ILE A 57 -9.15 -23.22 4.53
N SER A 58 -7.85 -22.98 4.30
CA SER A 58 -6.77 -23.87 4.73
C SER A 58 -6.71 -23.97 6.26
N PRO A 59 -6.12 -25.03 6.83
CA PRO A 59 -5.87 -25.08 8.28
C PRO A 59 -4.96 -23.93 8.74
N PRO A 60 -5.06 -23.51 10.02
CA PRO A 60 -4.26 -22.41 10.53
C PRO A 60 -2.78 -22.80 10.70
N GLU A 61 -1.89 -21.89 10.33
CA GLU A 61 -0.44 -22.05 10.39
C GLU A 61 0.16 -21.22 11.53
N TYR A 62 1.21 -21.75 12.16
CA TYR A 62 1.94 -21.04 13.19
C TYR A 62 3.11 -20.26 12.60
N ILE A 63 3.28 -19.00 13.02
CA ILE A 63 4.40 -18.15 12.62
C ILE A 63 5.13 -17.61 13.85
N SER A 64 6.46 -17.63 13.82
CA SER A 64 7.31 -17.13 14.91
C SER A 64 7.79 -15.68 14.70
N SER A 65 7.60 -15.12 13.51
CA SER A 65 8.15 -13.82 13.13
C SER A 65 7.37 -13.14 12.00
N TRP A 66 7.51 -11.81 11.95
CA TRP A 66 6.99 -10.93 10.91
C TRP A 66 8.11 -9.99 10.45
N THR A 67 9.00 -10.51 9.61
CA THR A 67 10.30 -9.88 9.32
C THR A 67 10.25 -8.82 8.23
N GLN A 68 9.21 -8.80 7.40
CA GLN A 68 9.03 -7.84 6.32
C GLN A 68 7.56 -7.38 6.27
N GLN A 69 7.27 -6.29 5.55
CA GLN A 69 5.89 -5.84 5.32
C GLN A 69 5.03 -7.00 4.80
N HIS A 70 3.80 -7.17 5.33
CA HIS A 70 2.93 -8.31 5.02
C HIS A 70 3.56 -9.69 5.21
N GLN A 71 4.42 -9.82 6.24
CA GLN A 71 4.97 -11.05 6.80
C GLN A 71 6.07 -11.75 5.98
N ASN A 72 5.97 -11.81 4.65
CA ASN A 72 6.89 -12.56 3.81
C ASN A 72 7.18 -11.89 2.46
N ASN A 73 8.09 -12.49 1.69
CA ASN A 73 8.52 -12.01 0.37
C ASN A 73 7.41 -12.03 -0.71
N ARG A 74 6.32 -12.77 -0.49
CA ARG A 74 5.16 -12.86 -1.39
C ARG A 74 3.99 -11.96 -0.96
N ASN A 75 4.12 -11.24 0.16
CA ASN A 75 3.04 -10.50 0.83
C ASN A 75 1.78 -11.35 1.12
N HIS A 76 1.94 -12.67 1.19
CA HIS A 76 0.81 -13.58 1.32
C HIS A 76 0.45 -13.77 2.79
N LEU A 77 -0.70 -13.22 3.21
CA LEU A 77 -1.21 -13.41 4.56
C LEU A 77 -2.01 -14.72 4.63
N TYR A 78 -1.39 -15.73 5.25
CA TYR A 78 -1.99 -17.05 5.46
C TYR A 78 -3.10 -17.02 6.52
N HIS A 79 -3.80 -18.15 6.67
CA HIS A 79 -4.63 -18.38 7.85
C HIS A 79 -3.70 -18.67 9.03
N PHE A 80 -3.59 -17.76 9.98
CA PHE A 80 -2.67 -17.92 11.11
C PHE A 80 -3.36 -18.55 12.33
N LYS A 81 -2.58 -19.25 13.16
CA LYS A 81 -3.02 -19.82 14.43
C LYS A 81 -2.87 -18.83 15.58
N SER A 82 -3.96 -18.60 16.31
CA SER A 82 -4.06 -17.73 17.48
C SER A 82 -4.96 -18.34 18.55
N ASN A 83 -5.09 -17.65 19.67
CA ASN A 83 -6.03 -18.05 20.72
C ASN A 83 -7.50 -18.00 20.25
N PRO A 84 -8.35 -18.95 20.71
CA PRO A 84 -9.75 -19.02 20.29
C PRO A 84 -10.60 -17.83 20.73
N SER A 85 -10.24 -17.11 21.79
CA SER A 85 -10.91 -15.87 22.20
C SER A 85 -10.06 -14.68 21.81
N LEU A 86 -10.66 -13.61 21.29
CA LEU A 86 -9.95 -12.37 21.02
C LEU A 86 -10.23 -11.40 22.17
N LYS A 87 -9.24 -11.18 23.05
CA LYS A 87 -9.31 -10.24 24.16
C LYS A 87 -8.03 -9.42 24.23
N LEU A 88 -8.07 -8.30 24.94
CA LEU A 88 -6.87 -7.54 25.26
C LEU A 88 -6.08 -8.27 26.34
N LEU A 89 -4.84 -8.65 26.04
CA LEU A 89 -3.92 -9.27 26.99
C LEU A 89 -3.06 -8.23 27.71
N LYS A 90 -2.46 -7.32 26.93
CA LYS A 90 -1.47 -6.36 27.46
C LYS A 90 -1.42 -5.08 26.64
N LYS A 91 -1.03 -3.98 27.31
CA LYS A 91 -0.64 -2.72 26.68
C LYS A 91 0.83 -2.44 27.02
N VAL A 92 1.61 -2.06 26.03
CA VAL A 92 3.02 -1.69 26.19
C VAL A 92 3.23 -0.31 25.58
N LYS A 93 3.67 0.66 26.37
CA LYS A 93 3.92 2.01 25.88
C LYS A 93 5.25 2.04 25.13
N LEU A 94 5.20 2.31 23.82
CA LEU A 94 6.39 2.48 23.01
C LEU A 94 6.99 3.88 23.15
N GLY A 95 6.23 4.88 23.65
CA GLY A 95 6.70 6.12 24.29
C GLY A 95 7.45 7.13 23.42
N ASP A 96 8.06 6.67 22.34
CA ASP A 96 8.97 7.42 21.48
C ASP A 96 8.34 7.82 20.16
N ILE A 97 7.09 7.40 19.91
CA ILE A 97 6.42 7.61 18.64
C ILE A 97 5.21 8.51 18.80
N ASN A 98 5.29 9.70 18.20
CA ASN A 98 4.16 10.61 18.07
C ASN A 98 3.80 10.73 16.59
N PHE A 99 2.81 9.93 16.17
CA PHE A 99 2.35 9.89 14.79
C PHE A 99 1.29 10.96 14.48
N LYS A 100 1.08 11.96 15.37
CA LYS A 100 0.01 12.95 15.21
C LYS A 100 0.06 13.70 13.87
N ASN A 101 1.26 13.88 13.30
CA ASN A 101 1.48 14.63 12.06
C ASN A 101 1.92 13.75 10.89
N LEU A 102 1.98 12.42 11.06
CA LEU A 102 2.42 11.52 10.01
C LEU A 102 1.21 11.00 9.22
N GLN A 103 1.27 11.17 7.89
CA GLN A 103 0.29 10.60 6.97
C GLN A 103 0.45 9.07 6.86
N TYR A 104 1.65 8.55 7.11
CA TYR A 104 1.98 7.13 7.06
C TYR A 104 2.85 6.71 8.24
N ILE A 105 2.56 5.54 8.80
CA ILE A 105 3.39 4.87 9.80
C ILE A 105 4.05 3.67 9.13
N PRO A 106 5.38 3.64 8.98
CA PRO A 106 6.04 2.44 8.53
C PRO A 106 5.70 1.28 9.46
N PRO A 107 5.13 0.18 8.96
CA PRO A 107 4.72 -0.92 9.80
C PRO A 107 5.95 -1.49 10.51
N PRO A 108 5.84 -1.78 11.82
CA PRO A 108 6.92 -2.42 12.55
C PRO A 108 7.17 -3.82 12.00
N VAL A 109 8.34 -4.36 12.31
CA VAL A 109 8.68 -5.76 12.07
C VAL A 109 9.00 -6.44 13.40
N PHE A 110 8.69 -7.73 13.47
CA PHE A 110 8.80 -8.51 14.69
C PHE A 110 9.65 -9.74 14.43
N LEU A 111 10.54 -10.04 15.37
CA LEU A 111 11.26 -11.31 15.43
C LEU A 111 11.24 -11.79 16.86
N GLU A 112 10.63 -12.96 17.09
CA GLU A 112 10.48 -13.54 18.43
C GLU A 112 9.75 -12.57 19.38
N ASN A 113 10.42 -12.13 20.45
CA ASN A 113 9.87 -11.19 21.43
C ASN A 113 10.47 -9.78 21.27
N VAL A 114 10.90 -9.43 20.06
CA VAL A 114 11.47 -8.11 19.75
C VAL A 114 10.68 -7.43 18.65
N ILE A 115 10.27 -6.20 18.92
CA ILE A 115 9.71 -5.29 17.93
C ILE A 115 10.79 -4.32 17.46
N TYR A 116 10.88 -4.16 16.14
CA TYR A 116 11.73 -3.16 15.49
C TYR A 116 10.84 -2.14 14.80
N TYR A 117 11.05 -0.87 15.10
CA TYR A 117 10.27 0.23 14.55
C TYR A 117 11.11 1.50 14.52
N CYS A 118 10.60 2.52 13.84
CA CYS A 118 11.22 3.83 13.77
C CYS A 118 10.33 4.93 14.33
N ASP A 119 10.95 5.98 14.87
CA ASP A 119 10.25 7.21 15.23
C ASP A 119 10.37 8.29 14.14
N ASN A 120 9.72 9.43 14.39
CA ASN A 120 9.73 10.61 13.52
C ASN A 120 11.07 11.38 13.53
N LYS A 121 12.01 11.01 14.39
CA LYS A 121 13.35 11.61 14.51
C LYS A 121 14.42 10.69 13.93
N PHE A 122 14.02 9.72 13.10
CA PHE A 122 14.89 8.75 12.45
C PHE A 122 15.68 7.89 13.44
N ASN A 123 15.13 7.67 14.63
CA ASN A 123 15.65 6.66 15.53
C ASN A 123 15.02 5.32 15.20
N ILE A 124 15.87 4.31 15.06
CA ILE A 124 15.52 2.91 14.95
C ILE A 124 15.62 2.30 16.34
N PHE A 125 14.55 1.66 16.77
CA PHE A 125 14.47 1.00 18.07
C PHE A 125 14.36 -0.50 17.88
N ALA A 126 15.03 -1.25 18.76
CA ALA A 126 14.64 -2.61 19.11
C ALA A 126 14.13 -2.62 20.55
N LYS A 127 12.91 -3.10 20.77
CA LYS A 127 12.30 -3.21 22.10
C LYS A 127 11.79 -4.61 22.36
N SER A 128 11.83 -5.04 23.62
CA SER A 128 11.11 -6.24 24.05
C SER A 128 9.60 -6.02 23.92
N THR A 129 8.90 -6.94 23.25
CA THR A 129 7.42 -6.92 23.17
C THR A 129 6.76 -7.18 24.52
N ASP A 130 7.44 -7.93 25.40
CA ASP A 130 6.89 -8.32 26.70
C ASP A 130 7.01 -7.19 27.72
N THR A 131 8.17 -6.54 27.77
CA THR A 131 8.47 -5.54 28.82
C THR A 131 8.40 -4.10 28.32
N GLY A 132 8.51 -3.86 27.01
CA GLY A 132 8.71 -2.53 26.44
C GLY A 132 10.13 -1.97 26.65
N LYS A 133 11.05 -2.73 27.26
CA LYS A 133 12.43 -2.30 27.48
C LYS A 133 13.16 -2.10 26.15
N VAL A 134 13.87 -0.98 26.02
CA VAL A 134 14.78 -0.72 24.90
C VAL A 134 15.96 -1.68 24.99
N LEU A 135 16.17 -2.48 23.94
CA LEU A 135 17.36 -3.30 23.78
C LEU A 135 18.51 -2.47 23.21
N TRP A 136 18.22 -1.70 22.17
CA TRP A 136 19.13 -0.70 21.60
C TRP A 136 18.34 0.36 20.83
N LYS A 137 19.00 1.49 20.59
CA LYS A 137 18.51 2.61 19.79
C LYS A 137 19.64 3.12 18.90
N THR A 138 19.34 3.37 17.64
CA THR A 138 20.28 3.96 16.68
C THR A 138 19.62 5.13 15.98
N LYS A 139 20.24 6.31 16.04
CA LYS A 139 19.82 7.46 15.24
C LYS A 139 20.45 7.35 13.86
N LEU A 140 19.66 7.40 12.80
CA LEU A 140 20.18 7.51 11.44
C LEU A 140 20.67 8.94 11.20
N THR A 141 21.79 9.07 10.48
CA THR A 141 22.32 10.37 10.09
C THR A 141 21.35 11.05 9.14
N LEU A 142 20.96 12.28 9.47
CA LEU A 142 20.23 13.17 8.58
C LEU A 142 21.26 14.13 7.98
N GLU A 143 21.23 14.29 6.66
CA GLU A 143 21.95 15.38 6.01
C GLU A 143 20.99 16.56 5.89
N ASP A 144 21.50 17.76 6.13
CA ASP A 144 20.72 18.95 6.49
C ASP A 144 19.66 19.36 5.46
N SER A 145 18.56 19.91 5.97
CA SER A 145 17.66 20.89 5.31
C SER A 145 16.57 20.44 4.33
N GLU A 146 15.87 19.34 4.58
CA GLU A 146 14.57 19.12 3.90
C GLU A 146 13.41 18.99 4.88
N ASN A 147 12.39 19.83 4.65
CA ASN A 147 11.13 19.87 5.42
C ASN A 147 10.28 18.59 5.27
N PHE A 148 10.64 17.70 4.34
CA PHE A 148 9.97 16.43 4.07
C PHE A 148 10.91 15.26 4.34
N SER A 149 10.84 14.72 5.56
CA SER A 149 11.69 13.62 5.99
C SER A 149 10.82 12.49 6.57
N PHE A 150 10.78 11.34 5.88
CA PHE A 150 10.10 10.13 6.32
C PHE A 150 10.98 8.88 6.15
N ILE A 151 10.55 7.78 6.77
CA ILE A 151 11.13 6.45 6.58
C ILE A 151 10.19 5.65 5.68
N GLY A 152 10.73 4.97 4.67
CA GLY A 152 9.94 4.13 3.77
C GLY A 152 9.55 2.80 4.42
N GLY A 153 10.46 2.22 5.20
CA GLY A 153 10.14 1.14 6.13
C GLY A 153 11.32 0.26 6.49
N ILE A 154 11.03 -0.85 7.15
CA ILE A 154 12.01 -1.73 7.79
C ILE A 154 11.79 -3.17 7.33
N SER A 155 12.86 -3.88 7.02
CA SER A 155 12.87 -5.33 6.79
C SER A 155 14.03 -6.00 7.52
N LEU A 156 13.78 -7.19 8.04
CA LEU A 156 14.77 -8.03 8.72
C LEU A 156 15.16 -9.19 7.81
N SER A 157 16.45 -9.50 7.75
CA SER A 157 16.96 -10.72 7.12
C SER A 157 18.25 -11.16 7.79
N GLY A 158 18.35 -12.44 8.16
CA GLY A 158 19.46 -12.96 8.93
C GLY A 158 19.71 -12.12 10.18
N ASP A 159 20.96 -11.65 10.35
CA ASP A 159 21.37 -10.78 11.46
C ASP A 159 21.38 -9.29 11.10
N SER A 160 20.63 -8.89 10.07
CA SER A 160 20.59 -7.53 9.55
C SER A 160 19.18 -6.92 9.52
N ILE A 161 19.16 -5.60 9.58
CA ILE A 161 17.99 -4.74 9.39
C ILE A 161 18.27 -3.86 8.18
N PHE A 162 17.33 -3.77 7.26
CA PHE A 162 17.39 -2.93 6.08
C PHE A 162 16.33 -1.84 6.18
N ILE A 163 16.71 -0.60 5.89
CA ILE A 163 15.86 0.57 6.04
C ILE A 163 15.98 1.45 4.82
N THR A 164 14.84 1.93 4.32
CA THR A 164 14.74 2.95 3.26
C THR A 164 14.27 4.27 3.85
N THR A 165 14.70 5.38 3.27
CA THR A 165 14.35 6.74 3.73
C THR A 165 13.93 7.63 2.57
N GLY A 166 13.05 8.58 2.84
CA GLY A 166 12.63 9.61 1.88
C GLY A 166 13.77 10.53 1.44
N LEU A 167 14.86 10.63 2.21
CA LEU A 167 16.07 11.39 1.82
C LEU A 167 16.98 10.63 0.83
N GLY A 168 16.57 9.45 0.40
CA GLY A 168 17.31 8.62 -0.56
C GLY A 168 18.48 7.83 0.01
N ASN A 169 18.53 7.68 1.33
CA ASN A 169 19.47 6.78 1.98
C ASN A 169 18.86 5.41 2.22
N ILE A 170 19.67 4.38 1.98
CA ILE A 170 19.39 2.99 2.32
C ILE A 170 20.44 2.55 3.35
N TYR A 171 20.00 1.94 4.43
CA TYR A 171 20.87 1.51 5.51
C TYR A 171 20.78 0.01 5.72
N LYS A 172 21.91 -0.59 6.10
CA LYS A 172 21.98 -1.90 6.74
C LYS A 172 22.51 -1.74 8.15
N LEU A 173 21.78 -2.24 9.13
CA LEU A 173 22.17 -2.27 10.54
C LEU A 173 22.33 -3.70 11.02
N ASN A 174 23.21 -3.92 12.00
CA ASN A 174 23.25 -5.16 12.75
C ASN A 174 22.00 -5.25 13.66
N LYS A 175 21.23 -6.33 13.52
CA LYS A 175 19.97 -6.54 14.26
C LYS A 175 20.15 -6.60 15.78
N ARG A 176 21.28 -7.11 16.27
CA ARG A 176 21.53 -7.33 17.71
C ARG A 176 22.01 -6.06 18.42
N LYS A 177 22.84 -5.26 17.76
CA LYS A 177 23.51 -4.09 18.36
C LYS A 177 23.02 -2.75 17.82
N GLY A 178 22.24 -2.74 16.74
CA GLY A 178 21.82 -1.53 16.05
C GLY A 178 22.92 -0.80 15.28
N LYS A 179 24.16 -1.33 15.26
CA LYS A 179 25.29 -0.68 14.58
C LYS A 179 25.05 -0.62 13.06
N ILE A 180 25.21 0.55 12.46
CA ILE A 180 25.20 0.71 10.99
C ILE A 180 26.39 -0.07 10.41
N ILE A 181 26.10 -1.01 9.52
CA ILE A 181 27.07 -1.81 8.77
C ILE A 181 27.46 -1.04 7.51
N TRP A 182 26.48 -0.55 6.77
CA TRP A 182 26.69 0.35 5.63
C TRP A 182 25.49 1.28 5.44
N SER A 183 25.74 2.38 4.74
CA SER A 183 24.73 3.32 4.24
C SER A 183 25.09 3.68 2.80
N LYS A 184 24.08 3.79 1.93
CA LYS A 184 24.23 4.19 0.53
C LYS A 184 23.18 5.23 0.18
N ARG A 185 23.61 6.31 -0.48
CA ARG A 185 22.74 7.39 -0.96
C ARG A 185 22.50 7.23 -2.46
N PHE A 186 21.23 7.24 -2.86
CA PHE A 186 20.78 7.14 -4.25
C PHE A 186 20.10 8.43 -4.75
N PHE A 187 20.00 9.47 -3.91
CA PHE A 187 19.43 10.77 -4.27
C PHE A 187 18.00 10.71 -4.86
N MET A 188 17.22 9.71 -4.43
CA MET A 188 15.84 9.46 -4.85
C MET A 188 14.99 9.16 -3.62
N GLN A 189 13.73 9.55 -3.61
CA GLN A 189 12.86 9.29 -2.46
C GLN A 189 12.46 7.81 -2.42
N PHE A 190 12.52 7.19 -1.23
CA PHE A 190 12.04 5.84 -1.00
C PHE A 190 10.98 5.82 0.10
N SER A 191 9.71 5.85 -0.29
CA SER A 191 8.57 5.76 0.63
C SER A 191 8.07 4.35 0.93
N ARG A 192 8.61 3.34 0.21
CA ARG A 192 8.25 1.93 0.36
C ARG A 192 9.30 1.17 1.18
N PRO A 193 8.90 0.14 1.97
CA PRO A 193 9.85 -0.70 2.67
C PRO A 193 10.71 -1.52 1.70
N PRO A 194 11.95 -1.87 2.06
CA PRO A 194 12.79 -2.72 1.21
C PRO A 194 12.29 -4.16 1.23
N LEU A 195 12.36 -4.85 0.09
CA LEU A 195 12.23 -6.32 0.02
C LEU A 195 13.62 -6.94 0.15
N VAL A 196 13.79 -7.89 1.07
CA VAL A 196 15.05 -8.64 1.21
C VAL A 196 14.80 -10.10 0.89
N TYR A 197 15.56 -10.62 -0.07
CA TYR A 197 15.46 -12.01 -0.49
C TYR A 197 16.82 -12.55 -0.90
N LYS A 198 17.23 -13.67 -0.29
CA LYS A 198 18.58 -14.25 -0.41
C LYS A 198 19.63 -13.16 -0.15
N ASN A 199 20.58 -12.97 -1.08
CA ASN A 199 21.67 -12.01 -0.97
C ASN A 199 21.36 -10.63 -1.59
N LYS A 200 20.08 -10.33 -1.88
CA LYS A 200 19.67 -9.07 -2.51
C LYS A 200 18.65 -8.28 -1.70
N VAL A 201 18.74 -6.96 -1.84
CA VAL A 201 17.74 -6.00 -1.36
C VAL A 201 17.14 -5.33 -2.59
N PHE A 202 15.82 -5.35 -2.70
CA PHE A 202 15.08 -4.68 -3.75
C PHE A 202 14.36 -3.47 -3.15
N VAL A 203 14.53 -2.32 -3.79
CA VAL A 203 13.90 -1.06 -3.41
C VAL A 203 13.28 -0.41 -4.63
N ILE A 204 12.17 0.28 -4.44
CA ILE A 204 11.46 1.04 -5.48
C ILE A 204 11.45 2.49 -5.03
N SER A 205 12.01 3.38 -5.84
CA SER A 205 11.91 4.83 -5.63
C SER A 205 10.51 5.34 -5.98
N ASP A 206 10.19 6.52 -5.48
CA ASP A 206 8.91 7.17 -5.77
C ASP A 206 8.82 7.67 -7.23
N ASP A 207 9.96 7.77 -7.92
CA ASP A 207 10.12 8.11 -9.35
C ASP A 207 10.11 6.86 -10.27
N ASN A 208 9.49 5.76 -9.84
CA ASN A 208 9.34 4.52 -10.63
C ASN A 208 10.64 3.86 -11.08
N GLN A 209 11.67 3.89 -10.23
CA GLN A 209 12.90 3.12 -10.46
C GLN A 209 13.02 1.99 -9.43
N VAL A 210 13.28 0.77 -9.92
CA VAL A 210 13.64 -0.35 -9.05
C VAL A 210 15.15 -0.57 -9.07
N PHE A 211 15.70 -0.87 -7.90
CA PHE A 211 17.11 -1.25 -7.73
C PHE A 211 17.20 -2.61 -7.03
N ALA A 212 18.08 -3.47 -7.54
CA ALA A 212 18.55 -4.65 -6.83
C ALA A 212 19.97 -4.38 -6.31
N LEU A 213 20.14 -4.50 -5.01
CA LEU A 213 21.38 -4.19 -4.31
C LEU A 213 21.96 -5.44 -3.64
N ASN A 214 23.27 -5.52 -3.57
CA ASN A 214 23.95 -6.55 -2.80
C ASN A 214 23.72 -6.33 -1.29
N THR A 215 23.22 -7.34 -0.59
CA THR A 215 22.96 -7.24 0.86
C THR A 215 24.21 -6.94 1.70
N ASN A 216 25.41 -7.32 1.26
CA ASN A 216 26.65 -7.16 2.02
C ASN A 216 27.29 -5.78 1.82
N SER A 217 27.38 -5.29 0.59
CA SER A 217 28.03 -4.00 0.29
C SER A 217 27.05 -2.84 0.06
N GLY A 218 25.79 -3.13 -0.27
CA GLY A 218 24.81 -2.13 -0.71
C GLY A 218 25.01 -1.68 -2.16
N ASP A 219 25.94 -2.28 -2.90
CA ASP A 219 26.21 -1.88 -4.29
C ASP A 219 25.09 -2.36 -5.21
N LYS A 220 24.81 -1.54 -6.24
CA LYS A 220 23.82 -1.83 -7.26
C LYS A 220 24.28 -3.02 -8.11
N ILE A 221 23.42 -4.03 -8.20
CA ILE A 221 23.57 -5.19 -9.09
C ILE A 221 22.93 -4.86 -10.44
N TRP A 222 21.66 -4.45 -10.40
CA TRP A 222 20.90 -4.02 -11.58
C TRP A 222 19.85 -2.99 -11.18
N SER A 223 19.31 -2.27 -12.15
CA SER A 223 18.19 -1.35 -11.97
C SER A 223 17.33 -1.27 -13.22
N HIS A 224 16.06 -0.93 -13.06
CA HIS A 224 15.13 -0.67 -14.15
C HIS A 224 14.33 0.59 -13.84
N ILE A 225 14.08 1.41 -14.88
CA ILE A 225 13.34 2.67 -14.81
C ILE A 225 12.03 2.47 -15.58
N GLY A 226 10.90 2.71 -14.92
CA GLY A 226 9.59 2.80 -15.55
C GLY A 226 9.26 4.22 -16.01
N ASN A 227 7.99 4.46 -16.33
CA ASN A 227 7.55 5.79 -16.72
C ASN A 227 7.58 6.76 -15.55
N ILE A 228 8.05 7.98 -15.82
CA ILE A 228 8.09 9.07 -14.84
C ILE A 228 6.66 9.65 -14.73
N GLU A 229 6.19 9.85 -13.50
CA GLU A 229 4.96 10.59 -13.22
C GLU A 229 5.27 11.84 -12.39
N GLU A 230 4.51 12.91 -12.60
CA GLU A 230 4.67 14.18 -11.85
C GLU A 230 4.13 14.10 -10.42
N VAL A 231 3.27 13.13 -10.12
CA VAL A 231 2.61 12.97 -8.80
C VAL A 231 2.67 11.50 -8.37
N SER A 232 3.31 11.25 -7.23
CA SER A 232 3.37 9.95 -6.57
C SER A 232 2.85 10.11 -5.13
N ILE A 233 2.09 9.14 -4.61
CA ILE A 233 1.66 9.20 -3.20
C ILE A 233 2.80 8.66 -2.33
N ILE A 234 3.02 9.27 -1.17
CA ILE A 234 3.99 8.78 -0.19
C ILE A 234 3.44 7.50 0.45
N GLY A 235 4.21 6.41 0.36
CA GLY A 235 3.91 5.13 0.97
C GLY A 235 3.79 4.01 -0.07
N GLY A 236 3.25 2.88 0.37
CA GLY A 236 2.94 1.76 -0.50
C GLY A 236 3.60 0.44 -0.09
N SER A 237 3.52 -0.52 -0.99
CA SER A 237 4.00 -1.87 -0.76
C SER A 237 5.41 -2.08 -1.29
N LYS A 238 6.20 -2.88 -0.58
CA LYS A 238 7.41 -3.50 -1.16
C LYS A 238 7.04 -4.37 -2.38
N PRO A 239 7.99 -4.62 -3.31
CA PRO A 239 7.79 -5.60 -4.36
C PRO A 239 7.58 -7.01 -3.79
N VAL A 240 7.10 -7.92 -4.63
CA VAL A 240 6.95 -9.33 -4.28
C VAL A 240 7.86 -10.20 -5.13
N ILE A 241 8.32 -11.30 -4.56
CA ILE A 241 9.19 -12.24 -5.26
C ILE A 241 8.77 -13.66 -4.95
N ASP A 242 8.76 -14.50 -5.97
CA ASP A 242 8.64 -15.95 -5.83
C ASP A 242 9.71 -16.62 -6.68
N GLU A 243 10.58 -17.37 -6.01
CA GLU A 243 11.74 -18.05 -6.60
C GLU A 243 12.66 -17.10 -7.38
N GLU A 244 12.47 -17.01 -8.70
CA GLU A 244 13.28 -16.21 -9.63
C GLU A 244 12.56 -14.97 -10.15
N ILE A 245 11.23 -14.89 -9.98
CA ILE A 245 10.41 -13.83 -10.56
C ILE A 245 10.13 -12.78 -9.48
N LEU A 246 10.71 -11.59 -9.67
CA LEU A 246 10.40 -10.38 -8.92
C LEU A 246 9.32 -9.60 -9.65
N VAL A 247 8.23 -9.26 -8.98
CA VAL A 247 7.18 -8.39 -9.52
C VAL A 247 7.22 -7.04 -8.84
N VAL A 248 7.21 -6.00 -9.67
CA VAL A 248 7.25 -4.59 -9.31
C VAL A 248 6.05 -3.90 -9.94
N THR A 249 5.41 -3.03 -9.17
CA THR A 249 4.41 -2.09 -9.68
C THR A 249 4.89 -0.68 -9.50
N TYR A 250 4.73 0.12 -10.55
CA TYR A 250 5.04 1.53 -10.56
C TYR A 250 3.78 2.37 -10.36
N SER A 251 3.96 3.63 -9.94
CA SER A 251 2.85 4.56 -9.77
C SER A 251 2.12 4.83 -11.09
N SER A 252 2.84 4.73 -12.22
CA SER A 252 2.34 4.79 -13.59
C SER A 252 1.31 3.73 -13.95
N GLY A 253 1.09 2.75 -13.08
CA GLY A 253 0.23 1.60 -13.33
C GLY A 253 0.95 0.45 -14.04
N GLU A 254 2.21 0.60 -14.41
CA GLU A 254 2.98 -0.48 -15.03
C GLU A 254 3.25 -1.61 -14.04
N ILE A 255 3.07 -2.84 -14.51
CA ILE A 255 3.39 -4.07 -13.78
C ILE A 255 4.52 -4.75 -14.54
N PHE A 256 5.67 -4.91 -13.90
CA PHE A 256 6.81 -5.62 -14.46
C PHE A 256 7.12 -6.87 -13.64
N ALA A 257 7.36 -7.98 -14.34
CA ALA A 257 8.01 -9.15 -13.79
C ALA A 257 9.44 -9.25 -14.33
N PHE A 258 10.39 -9.29 -13.43
CA PHE A 258 11.81 -9.38 -13.72
C PHE A 258 12.39 -10.71 -13.25
N ASN A 259 13.41 -11.19 -13.93
CA ASN A 259 14.33 -12.14 -13.34
C ASN A 259 15.12 -11.41 -12.23
N GLN A 260 14.99 -11.89 -11.00
CA GLN A 260 15.61 -11.27 -9.84
C GLN A 260 17.15 -11.29 -9.89
N ASN A 261 17.76 -12.12 -10.75
CA ASN A 261 19.21 -12.23 -10.92
C ASN A 261 19.85 -11.09 -11.68
N ASP A 262 19.35 -10.79 -12.87
CA ASP A 262 19.96 -9.86 -13.80
C ASP A 262 19.06 -8.66 -14.15
N GLY A 263 17.80 -8.67 -13.73
CA GLY A 263 16.83 -7.62 -14.04
C GLY A 263 16.23 -7.73 -15.45
N SER A 264 16.44 -8.84 -16.16
CA SER A 264 15.78 -9.08 -17.44
C SER A 264 14.26 -9.16 -17.28
N ILE A 265 13.51 -8.57 -18.20
CA ILE A 265 12.05 -8.57 -18.16
C ILE A 265 11.56 -9.95 -18.59
N VAL A 266 10.79 -10.62 -17.72
CA VAL A 266 10.08 -11.87 -18.02
C VAL A 266 8.79 -11.57 -18.76
N TRP A 267 8.01 -10.63 -18.23
CA TRP A 267 6.82 -10.07 -18.87
C TRP A 267 6.52 -8.71 -18.25
N PHE A 268 5.70 -7.91 -18.94
CA PHE A 268 5.19 -6.65 -18.42
C PHE A 268 3.74 -6.45 -18.87
N ASP A 269 2.98 -5.66 -18.13
CA ASP A 269 1.64 -5.24 -18.49
C ASP A 269 1.45 -3.75 -18.15
N ASN A 270 0.80 -3.02 -19.06
CA ASN A 270 0.42 -1.62 -18.90
C ASN A 270 -1.10 -1.42 -18.99
N SER A 271 -1.89 -2.49 -18.88
CA SER A 271 -3.36 -2.47 -18.94
C SER A 271 -4.03 -1.65 -17.83
N ASN A 272 -3.24 -1.12 -16.89
CA ASN A 272 -3.67 -0.23 -15.83
C ASN A 272 -3.52 1.28 -16.16
N SER A 273 -3.09 1.65 -17.37
CA SER A 273 -3.10 3.05 -17.84
C SER A 273 -4.55 3.53 -18.04
N GLY A 274 -5.25 3.86 -16.95
CA GLY A 274 -6.63 4.32 -16.95
C GLY A 274 -6.76 5.82 -17.27
N SER A 275 -7.42 6.11 -18.41
CA SER A 275 -7.98 7.39 -18.85
C SER A 275 -7.10 8.64 -18.75
N ILE A 276 -6.52 9.06 -19.88
CA ILE A 276 -5.87 10.37 -20.12
C ILE A 276 -6.77 11.57 -19.74
N PHE A 277 -8.07 11.37 -19.48
CA PHE A 277 -9.07 12.43 -19.31
C PHE A 277 -9.63 12.63 -17.89
N SER A 278 -9.19 11.87 -16.89
CA SER A 278 -9.61 12.14 -15.50
C SER A 278 -8.66 13.16 -14.86
N ARG A 279 -9.16 14.40 -14.69
CA ARG A 279 -8.42 15.58 -14.18
C ARG A 279 -8.03 15.48 -12.69
N THR A 280 -8.07 14.27 -12.12
CA THR A 280 -7.69 13.91 -10.74
C THR A 280 -6.99 12.54 -10.69
N ASN A 281 -6.23 12.19 -11.72
CA ASN A 281 -5.56 10.90 -11.85
C ASN A 281 -4.37 10.77 -10.92
N VAL A 282 -4.54 9.99 -9.87
CA VAL A 282 -3.43 9.30 -9.24
C VAL A 282 -3.57 7.83 -9.61
N ASN A 283 -2.66 7.32 -10.46
CA ASN A 283 -2.67 5.93 -10.92
C ASN A 283 -1.96 4.96 -9.94
N ASP A 284 -1.58 5.48 -8.76
CA ASP A 284 -0.60 4.85 -7.86
C ASP A 284 -1.05 3.48 -7.34
N ILE A 285 -0.39 2.42 -7.81
CA ILE A 285 -0.52 1.08 -7.22
C ILE A 285 0.31 1.02 -5.93
N GLN A 286 -0.21 1.62 -4.87
CA GLN A 286 0.32 1.45 -3.51
C GLN A 286 -0.05 0.12 -2.88
N SER A 287 -1.03 -0.55 -3.46
CA SER A 287 -1.70 -1.68 -2.88
C SER A 287 -0.79 -2.91 -2.82
N PRO A 288 -0.88 -3.73 -1.77
CA PRO A 288 0.00 -4.88 -1.64
C PRO A 288 -0.26 -5.93 -2.71
N LEU A 289 0.69 -6.10 -3.63
CA LEU A 289 0.76 -7.26 -4.50
C LEU A 289 0.77 -8.52 -3.65
N THR A 290 0.13 -9.60 -4.09
CA THR A 290 0.13 -10.88 -3.37
C THR A 290 0.41 -12.03 -4.32
N ILE A 291 1.32 -12.95 -3.95
CA ILE A 291 1.56 -14.18 -4.71
C ILE A 291 1.09 -15.40 -3.91
N GLU A 292 0.21 -16.20 -4.50
CA GLU A 292 -0.20 -17.52 -4.00
C GLU A 292 -0.13 -18.54 -5.15
N ASN A 293 0.60 -19.64 -4.96
CA ASN A 293 0.68 -20.76 -5.91
C ASN A 293 0.82 -20.33 -7.39
N LYS A 294 1.88 -19.55 -7.72
CA LYS A 294 2.16 -19.04 -9.07
C LYS A 294 1.05 -18.14 -9.65
N THR A 295 0.18 -17.61 -8.80
CA THR A 295 -0.85 -16.64 -9.16
C THR A 295 -0.52 -15.32 -8.49
N LEU A 296 -0.46 -14.26 -9.29
CA LEU A 296 -0.23 -12.90 -8.82
C LEU A 296 -1.57 -12.17 -8.75
N TYR A 297 -1.83 -11.54 -7.62
CA TYR A 297 -2.99 -10.68 -7.39
C TYR A 297 -2.50 -9.23 -7.27
N VAL A 298 -3.02 -8.37 -8.14
CA VAL A 298 -2.63 -6.97 -8.27
C VAL A 298 -3.88 -6.10 -8.06
N PRO A 299 -4.16 -5.68 -6.81
CA PRO A 299 -5.12 -4.61 -6.58
C PRO A 299 -4.55 -3.29 -7.11
N THR A 300 -5.32 -2.55 -7.90
CA THR A 300 -4.93 -1.26 -8.47
C THR A 300 -5.79 -0.14 -7.90
N PHE A 301 -5.28 1.08 -7.97
CA PHE A 301 -6.02 2.27 -7.53
C PHE A 301 -7.13 2.68 -8.49
N SER A 302 -6.98 2.38 -9.78
CA SER A 302 -7.95 2.56 -10.89
C SER A 302 -9.15 1.60 -10.83
N GLU A 303 -9.52 1.16 -9.62
CA GLU A 303 -10.65 0.29 -9.34
C GLU A 303 -10.61 -1.09 -10.00
N LYS A 304 -9.44 -1.72 -10.15
CA LYS A 304 -9.35 -3.10 -10.63
C LYS A 304 -8.55 -4.00 -9.69
N LEU A 305 -9.04 -5.21 -9.46
CA LEU A 305 -8.24 -6.33 -8.98
C LEU A 305 -7.90 -7.21 -10.18
N LEU A 306 -6.65 -7.18 -10.59
CA LEU A 306 -6.14 -7.94 -11.73
C LEU A 306 -5.45 -9.21 -11.21
N VAL A 307 -5.72 -10.36 -11.83
CA VAL A 307 -5.15 -11.64 -11.42
C VAL A 307 -4.45 -12.29 -12.60
N TYR A 308 -3.16 -12.61 -12.41
CA TYR A 308 -2.28 -13.11 -13.45
C TYR A 308 -1.69 -14.47 -13.09
N ASN A 309 -1.33 -15.24 -14.11
CA ASN A 309 -0.32 -16.27 -13.96
C ASN A 309 1.05 -15.60 -13.82
N LEU A 310 1.78 -15.93 -12.75
CA LEU A 310 3.05 -15.31 -12.42
C LEU A 310 4.14 -15.57 -13.47
N LYS A 311 4.11 -16.72 -14.14
CA LYS A 311 5.20 -17.15 -15.03
C LYS A 311 5.16 -16.45 -16.38
N ASP A 312 3.99 -16.28 -16.95
CA ASP A 312 3.82 -15.80 -18.33
C ASP A 312 3.02 -14.49 -18.44
N GLY A 313 2.59 -13.92 -17.31
CA GLY A 313 1.84 -12.66 -17.29
C GLY A 313 0.45 -12.77 -17.90
N LYS A 314 -0.07 -13.99 -18.16
CA LYS A 314 -1.43 -14.14 -18.71
C LYS A 314 -2.46 -13.81 -17.64
N LYS A 315 -3.32 -12.84 -17.94
CA LYS A 315 -4.46 -12.48 -17.09
C LYS A 315 -5.43 -13.66 -16.99
N LYS A 316 -5.69 -14.13 -15.77
CA LYS A 316 -6.67 -15.17 -15.45
C LYS A 316 -8.07 -14.59 -15.35
N TRP A 317 -8.21 -13.50 -14.60
CA TRP A 317 -9.44 -12.76 -14.44
C TRP A 317 -9.16 -11.37 -13.88
N ASP A 318 -10.13 -10.48 -14.03
CA ASP A 318 -10.15 -9.20 -13.35
C ASP A 318 -11.53 -8.93 -12.73
N LEU A 319 -11.54 -7.99 -11.79
CA LEU A 319 -12.74 -7.55 -11.10
C LEU A 319 -12.67 -6.04 -10.84
N LYS A 320 -13.77 -5.31 -11.04
CA LYS A 320 -13.85 -3.89 -10.68
C LYS A 320 -13.91 -3.74 -9.15
N LEU A 321 -12.78 -3.42 -8.54
CA LEU A 321 -12.57 -3.31 -7.10
C LEU A 321 -11.29 -2.50 -6.83
N SER A 322 -11.37 -1.46 -5.99
CA SER A 322 -10.19 -0.72 -5.50
C SER A 322 -9.87 -1.12 -4.06
N SER A 323 -8.66 -1.60 -3.78
CA SER A 323 -8.22 -1.95 -2.43
C SER A 323 -6.81 -1.42 -2.22
N VAL A 324 -6.56 -0.79 -1.06
CA VAL A 324 -5.22 -0.41 -0.58
C VAL A 324 -4.72 -1.33 0.54
N ASN A 325 -5.54 -2.31 0.91
CA ASN A 325 -5.26 -3.29 1.95
C ASN A 325 -4.67 -4.59 1.38
N PRO A 326 -3.89 -5.34 2.17
CA PRO A 326 -3.41 -6.65 1.76
C PRO A 326 -4.59 -7.63 1.57
N LEU A 327 -4.43 -8.53 0.60
CA LEU A 327 -5.38 -9.60 0.36
C LEU A 327 -5.04 -10.79 1.26
N VAL A 328 -6.06 -11.46 1.80
CA VAL A 328 -5.87 -12.74 2.50
C VAL A 328 -6.39 -13.85 1.60
N ILE A 329 -5.54 -14.82 1.30
CA ILE A 329 -5.87 -15.96 0.44
C ILE A 329 -5.76 -17.23 1.29
N SER A 330 -6.82 -18.03 1.33
CA SER A 330 -6.82 -19.28 2.08
C SER A 330 -7.78 -20.29 1.48
N GLY A 331 -7.29 -21.50 1.22
CA GLY A 331 -8.05 -22.54 0.52
C GLY A 331 -8.54 -22.06 -0.86
N ASP A 332 -9.86 -21.97 -1.01
CA ASP A 332 -10.52 -21.52 -2.23
C ASP A 332 -11.07 -20.09 -2.17
N ALA A 333 -10.73 -19.34 -1.11
CA ALA A 333 -11.24 -18.01 -0.86
C ALA A 333 -10.16 -16.92 -0.90
N VAL A 334 -10.56 -15.76 -1.42
CA VAL A 334 -9.81 -14.51 -1.38
C VAL A 334 -10.64 -13.49 -0.62
N PHE A 335 -10.10 -12.97 0.49
CA PHE A 335 -10.74 -11.94 1.29
C PHE A 335 -10.13 -10.58 0.97
N VAL A 336 -11.00 -9.63 0.65
CA VAL A 336 -10.61 -8.31 0.16
C VAL A 336 -11.41 -7.24 0.90
N LEU A 337 -10.74 -6.17 1.33
CA LEU A 337 -11.37 -4.98 1.87
C LEU A 337 -11.15 -3.83 0.90
N ASP A 338 -12.22 -3.35 0.27
CA ASP A 338 -12.13 -2.23 -0.65
C ASP A 338 -12.04 -0.86 0.08
N THR A 339 -11.69 0.18 -0.67
CA THR A 339 -11.57 1.56 -0.16
C THR A 339 -12.91 2.17 0.29
N THR A 340 -14.04 1.57 -0.10
CA THR A 340 -15.39 1.96 0.32
C THR A 340 -15.85 1.29 1.61
N GLY A 341 -15.00 0.44 2.21
CA GLY A 341 -15.30 -0.29 3.43
C GLY A 341 -16.12 -1.55 3.23
N LYS A 342 -16.20 -2.09 2.02
CA LYS A 342 -16.86 -3.35 1.74
C LYS A 342 -15.84 -4.49 1.89
N LEU A 343 -16.07 -5.35 2.86
CA LEU A 343 -15.33 -6.61 3.01
C LEU A 343 -16.02 -7.68 2.15
N MET A 344 -15.25 -8.33 1.28
CA MET A 344 -15.76 -9.34 0.34
C MET A 344 -14.97 -10.64 0.47
N CYS A 345 -15.66 -11.75 0.27
CA CYS A 345 -15.07 -13.06 0.03
C CYS A 345 -15.34 -13.47 -1.42
N LEU A 346 -14.27 -13.70 -2.17
CA LEU A 346 -14.30 -14.07 -3.58
C LEU A 346 -13.80 -15.51 -3.74
N GLU A 347 -14.32 -16.24 -4.72
CA GLU A 347 -13.74 -17.52 -5.11
C GLU A 347 -12.40 -17.31 -5.83
N LYS A 348 -11.36 -18.04 -5.40
CA LYS A 348 -10.00 -17.88 -5.91
C LYS A 348 -9.85 -18.08 -7.41
N VAL A 349 -10.58 -19.05 -7.97
CA VAL A 349 -10.46 -19.46 -9.37
C VAL A 349 -11.21 -18.52 -10.30
N SER A 350 -12.45 -18.16 -9.94
CA SER A 350 -13.34 -17.41 -10.82
C SER A 350 -13.40 -15.91 -10.50
N GLY A 351 -13.11 -15.50 -9.27
CA GLY A 351 -13.37 -14.14 -8.76
C GLY A 351 -14.84 -13.88 -8.41
N ASN A 352 -15.71 -14.89 -8.43
CA ASN A 352 -17.12 -14.74 -8.10
C ASN A 352 -17.33 -14.42 -6.62
N LEU A 353 -18.32 -13.58 -6.31
CA LEU A 353 -18.61 -13.11 -4.95
C LEU A 353 -19.35 -14.17 -4.14
N THR A 354 -18.78 -14.62 -3.03
CA THR A 354 -19.45 -15.55 -2.11
C THR A 354 -20.31 -14.81 -1.09
N TRP A 355 -19.75 -13.80 -0.43
CA TRP A 355 -20.47 -12.92 0.49
C TRP A 355 -19.79 -11.55 0.55
N ALA A 356 -20.54 -10.53 0.97
CA ALA A 356 -20.02 -9.19 1.20
C ALA A 356 -20.64 -8.57 2.46
N VAL A 357 -19.89 -7.69 3.13
CA VAL A 357 -20.33 -6.95 4.31
C VAL A 357 -19.89 -5.49 4.16
N GLN A 358 -20.85 -4.57 4.27
CA GLN A 358 -20.57 -3.14 4.30
C GLN A 358 -20.19 -2.71 5.72
N LEU A 359 -18.98 -2.20 5.91
CA LEU A 359 -18.54 -1.61 7.16
C LEU A 359 -18.98 -0.15 7.25
N LYS A 360 -19.10 0.34 8.49
CA LYS A 360 -19.48 1.73 8.75
C LYS A 360 -18.27 2.64 8.52
N MET A 361 -18.37 3.52 7.52
CA MET A 361 -17.31 4.46 7.12
C MET A 361 -17.44 5.86 7.73
N LYS A 362 -18.53 6.16 8.43
CA LYS A 362 -18.76 7.48 9.05
C LYS A 362 -19.18 7.37 10.51
N LYS A 363 -18.62 8.23 11.36
CA LYS A 363 -18.98 8.35 12.77
C LYS A 363 -18.89 9.80 13.22
N LYS A 364 -20.03 10.39 13.64
CA LYS A 364 -20.12 11.78 14.12
C LYS A 364 -19.41 12.77 13.16
N ASN A 365 -19.74 12.70 11.87
CA ASN A 365 -19.13 13.50 10.79
C ASN A 365 -17.61 13.33 10.55
N LYS A 366 -16.98 12.28 11.12
CA LYS A 366 -15.61 11.90 10.79
C LYS A 366 -15.60 10.64 9.93
N ASP A 367 -14.74 10.63 8.93
CA ASP A 367 -14.47 9.46 8.11
C ASP A 367 -13.68 8.42 8.91
N VAL A 368 -14.05 7.16 8.72
CA VAL A 368 -13.45 5.99 9.36
C VAL A 368 -12.83 5.14 8.26
N ILE A 369 -11.53 4.86 8.41
CA ILE A 369 -10.77 4.01 7.50
C ILE A 369 -10.62 2.65 8.17
N TRP A 370 -10.67 1.57 7.39
CA TRP A 370 -10.49 0.21 7.86
C TRP A 370 -9.19 -0.39 7.32
N PHE A 371 -8.51 -1.13 8.19
CA PHE A 371 -7.23 -1.78 7.97
C PHE A 371 -7.37 -3.30 8.17
N GLY A 372 -6.74 -4.09 7.31
CA GLY A 372 -6.83 -5.55 7.23
C GLY A 372 -7.52 -6.02 5.94
N PRO A 373 -7.93 -7.29 5.81
CA PRO A 373 -8.11 -8.26 6.90
C PRO A 373 -6.85 -9.03 7.29
N LEU A 374 -6.87 -9.57 8.51
CA LEU A 374 -5.96 -10.63 8.97
C LEU A 374 -6.79 -11.87 9.31
N LEU A 375 -6.49 -13.01 8.70
CA LEU A 375 -7.19 -14.26 8.99
C LEU A 375 -6.47 -15.03 10.10
N SER A 376 -7.17 -15.23 11.22
CA SER A 376 -6.61 -15.81 12.43
C SER A 376 -7.62 -16.73 13.11
N THR A 377 -7.32 -18.02 13.24
CA THR A 377 -8.19 -19.06 13.87
C THR A 377 -9.67 -18.91 13.50
N ASN A 378 -9.96 -19.01 12.21
CA ASN A 378 -11.31 -18.88 11.63
C ASN A 378 -11.98 -17.52 11.87
N LYS A 379 -11.21 -16.45 12.00
CA LYS A 379 -11.70 -15.08 12.17
C LYS A 379 -10.97 -14.12 11.26
N LEU A 380 -11.71 -13.28 10.56
CA LEU A 380 -11.18 -12.10 9.88
C LEU A 380 -11.14 -10.97 10.88
N ILE A 381 -9.96 -10.42 11.10
CA ILE A 381 -9.72 -9.33 12.04
C ILE A 381 -9.49 -8.05 11.25
N LEU A 382 -10.27 -7.02 11.60
CA LEU A 382 -10.24 -5.69 11.00
C LEU A 382 -10.10 -4.64 12.08
N VAL A 383 -9.38 -3.59 11.77
CA VAL A 383 -9.09 -2.50 12.69
C VAL A 383 -9.50 -1.19 12.03
N SER A 384 -10.19 -0.32 12.74
CA SER A 384 -10.60 0.98 12.23
C SER A 384 -9.71 2.11 12.77
N SER A 385 -9.66 3.20 12.01
CA SER A 385 -8.95 4.41 12.41
C SER A 385 -9.51 5.07 13.68
N ASP A 386 -10.76 4.80 14.04
CA ASP A 386 -11.43 5.32 15.23
C ASP A 386 -11.34 4.38 16.46
N GLY A 387 -10.48 3.36 16.41
CA GLY A 387 -10.16 2.51 17.55
C GLY A 387 -11.03 1.27 17.69
N LEU A 388 -11.77 0.87 16.66
CA LEU A 388 -12.63 -0.31 16.69
C LEU A 388 -11.92 -1.52 16.09
N VAL A 389 -11.99 -2.65 16.78
CA VAL A 389 -11.52 -3.94 16.28
C VAL A 389 -12.72 -4.86 16.10
N LEU A 390 -12.91 -5.38 14.89
CA LEU A 390 -13.94 -6.34 14.56
C LEU A 390 -13.33 -7.69 14.28
N SER A 391 -14.02 -8.73 14.75
CA SER A 391 -13.82 -10.10 14.30
C SER A 391 -15.04 -10.52 13.50
N LEU A 392 -14.84 -11.07 12.30
CA LEU A 392 -15.90 -11.56 11.42
C LEU A 392 -15.64 -13.02 11.04
N SER A 393 -16.71 -13.76 10.78
CA SER A 393 -16.63 -15.13 10.27
C SER A 393 -16.18 -15.11 8.80
N PRO A 394 -15.08 -15.80 8.43
CA PRO A 394 -14.66 -15.93 7.03
C PRO A 394 -15.69 -16.69 6.18
N PHE A 395 -16.60 -17.45 6.79
CA PHE A 395 -17.58 -18.26 6.08
C PHE A 395 -18.85 -17.50 5.70
N SER A 396 -19.20 -16.46 6.45
CA SER A 396 -20.48 -15.76 6.26
C SER A 396 -20.41 -14.24 6.34
N GLY A 397 -19.26 -13.67 6.74
CA GLY A 397 -19.13 -12.24 7.03
C GLY A 397 -19.83 -11.80 8.33
N LYS A 398 -20.48 -12.69 9.08
CA LYS A 398 -21.13 -12.32 10.35
C LYS A 398 -20.10 -11.79 11.34
N ILE A 399 -20.41 -10.66 11.99
CA ILE A 399 -19.61 -10.11 13.08
C ILE A 399 -19.69 -11.06 14.28
N LEU A 400 -18.54 -11.54 14.74
CA LEU A 400 -18.37 -12.45 15.86
C LEU A 400 -18.11 -11.70 17.16
N SER A 401 -17.27 -10.66 17.11
CA SER A 401 -16.95 -9.84 18.28
C SER A 401 -16.55 -8.43 17.88
N LYS A 402 -16.66 -7.52 18.86
CA LYS A 402 -16.35 -6.10 18.72
C LYS A 402 -15.61 -5.64 19.97
N ILE A 403 -14.43 -5.06 19.79
CA ILE A 403 -13.62 -4.46 20.87
C ILE A 403 -13.39 -3.00 20.51
N LYS A 404 -13.56 -2.11 21.48
CA LYS A 404 -13.34 -0.67 21.30
C LYS A 404 -12.16 -0.22 22.16
N PHE A 405 -11.25 0.50 21.55
CA PHE A 405 -10.14 1.19 22.18
C PHE A 405 -10.37 2.70 22.14
N ASP A 406 -9.75 3.42 23.06
CA ASP A 406 -9.81 4.89 23.13
C ASP A 406 -8.70 5.56 22.28
N GLU A 407 -7.90 4.75 21.60
CA GLU A 407 -6.78 5.17 20.76
C GLU A 407 -7.02 4.83 19.29
N SER A 408 -6.43 5.62 18.40
CA SER A 408 -6.60 5.49 16.95
C SER A 408 -5.50 4.61 16.34
N PHE A 409 -5.85 3.84 15.32
CA PHE A 409 -4.91 2.99 14.58
C PHE A 409 -4.69 3.53 13.16
N LEU A 410 -3.54 3.20 12.56
CA LEU A 410 -3.22 3.53 11.16
C LEU A 410 -2.67 2.34 10.34
N ASN A 411 -2.48 1.19 10.98
CA ASN A 411 -1.81 0.05 10.38
C ASN A 411 -2.67 -1.19 10.44
N ASN A 412 -2.38 -2.11 9.52
CA ASN A 412 -2.94 -3.45 9.52
C ASN A 412 -2.55 -4.20 10.81
N PRO A 413 -3.45 -5.06 11.33
CA PRO A 413 -3.11 -5.96 12.43
C PRO A 413 -1.97 -6.90 12.03
N ILE A 414 -1.02 -7.09 12.94
CA ILE A 414 0.16 -7.96 12.73
C ILE A 414 0.05 -9.16 13.67
N GLN A 415 0.33 -10.37 13.20
CA GLN A 415 0.32 -11.57 14.03
C GLN A 415 1.71 -12.15 14.21
N VAL A 416 2.06 -12.49 15.45
CA VAL A 416 3.31 -13.19 15.76
C VAL A 416 3.00 -14.18 16.88
N LYS A 417 3.36 -15.44 16.65
CA LYS A 417 2.92 -16.56 17.49
C LYS A 417 1.39 -16.56 17.55
N GLU A 418 0.83 -16.68 18.75
CA GLU A 418 -0.62 -16.70 18.98
C GLU A 418 -1.21 -15.30 19.22
N ASN A 419 -0.36 -14.27 19.28
CA ASN A 419 -0.75 -12.91 19.63
C ASN A 419 -0.91 -12.01 18.39
N ILE A 420 -1.87 -11.11 18.47
CA ILE A 420 -2.11 -10.06 17.48
C ILE A 420 -1.70 -8.71 18.06
N TYR A 421 -0.90 -7.99 17.32
CA TYR A 421 -0.29 -6.73 17.72
C TYR A 421 -0.92 -5.58 16.94
N LEU A 422 -1.39 -4.56 17.67
CA LEU A 422 -1.90 -3.30 17.11
C LEU A 422 -1.08 -2.13 17.65
N ILE A 423 -0.69 -1.21 16.78
CA ILE A 423 0.03 0.00 17.16
C ILE A 423 -0.85 1.20 16.95
N SER A 424 -1.07 1.97 18.01
CA SER A 424 -1.81 3.21 17.94
C SER A 424 -0.95 4.40 17.48
N LYS A 425 -1.63 5.45 17.02
CA LYS A 425 -1.03 6.76 16.74
C LYS A 425 -0.34 7.38 17.96
N GLN A 426 -0.74 6.99 19.16
CA GLN A 426 -0.20 7.49 20.43
C GLN A 426 1.06 6.72 20.88
N GLY A 427 1.50 5.72 20.11
CA GLY A 427 2.69 4.93 20.44
C GLY A 427 2.41 3.90 21.52
N THR A 428 1.20 3.35 21.58
CA THR A 428 0.86 2.20 22.44
C THR A 428 0.79 0.93 21.58
N LEU A 429 1.48 -0.11 22.01
CA LEU A 429 1.37 -1.46 21.46
C LEU A 429 0.31 -2.23 22.26
N PHE A 430 -0.79 -2.59 21.61
CA PHE A 430 -1.83 -3.45 22.16
C PHE A 430 -1.57 -4.88 21.71
N ILE A 431 -1.60 -5.82 22.65
CA ILE A 431 -1.41 -7.24 22.42
C ILE A 431 -2.73 -7.94 22.69
N LEU A 432 -3.29 -8.57 21.65
CA LEU A 432 -4.53 -9.33 21.70
C LEU A 432 -4.25 -10.83 21.59
N GLY A 433 -5.11 -11.62 22.19
CA GLY A 433 -5.14 -13.08 22.11
C GLY A 433 -6.12 -13.64 23.12
#